data_AF-A0A0R1H0Q7-F1
#
_entry.id   AF-A0A0R1H0Q7-F1
#
_cell.length_a   1.000
_cell.length_b   1.000
_cell.length_c   1.000
_cell.angle_alpha   90.00
_cell.angle_beta   90.00
_cell.angle_gamma   90.00
#
_symmetry.space_group_name_H-M   'P 1'
#
loop_
_entity.id
_entity.type
_entity.pdbx_description
1 polymer ?
#
loop_
_entity_poly.entity_id
_entity_poly.type
_entity_poly.pdbx_seq_one_letter_code
_entity_poly.pdbx_strand_id
1 'polypeptide(L)'
;MNSAILTAIELLLNQKDLKVSGFANFEQRNFIGQIVGAKDIDQTTGIITVRGLVYRYITENNEPVKAHKQYEVTNINGNIVIIKEREN
;
A
#
# COMPACT_ATOMS: atom_id res chain seq x y z
N MET A 1 -34.15 -10.89 29.24
CA MET A 1 -33.05 -10.94 28.24
C MET A 1 -31.90 -10.11 28.77
N ASN A 2 -30.68 -10.64 28.76
CA ASN A 2 -29.49 -9.98 29.31
C ASN A 2 -29.01 -8.91 28.32
N SER A 3 -29.30 -7.63 28.58
CA SER A 3 -29.00 -6.54 27.64
C SER A 3 -27.51 -6.41 27.34
N ALA A 4 -26.65 -6.76 28.30
CA ALA A 4 -25.20 -6.73 28.12
C ALA A 4 -24.72 -7.73 27.04
N ILE A 5 -25.37 -8.90 26.95
CA ILE A 5 -25.07 -9.88 25.90
C ILE A 5 -25.53 -9.37 24.54
N LEU A 6 -26.71 -8.73 24.47
CA LEU A 6 -27.23 -8.17 23.22
C LEU A 6 -26.33 -7.04 22.70
N THR A 7 -25.91 -6.14 23.59
CA THR A 7 -24.97 -5.05 23.27
C THR A 7 -23.61 -5.59 22.82
N ALA A 8 -23.08 -6.64 23.46
CA ALA A 8 -21.82 -7.25 23.05
C ALA A 8 -21.91 -7.89 21.65
N ILE A 9 -23.03 -8.53 21.34
CA ILE A 9 -23.28 -9.11 20.01
C ILE A 9 -23.39 -8.01 18.94
N GLU A 10 -24.13 -6.93 19.22
CA GLU A 10 -24.24 -5.78 18.31
C GLU A 10 -22.89 -5.12 18.05
N LEU A 11 -22.05 -4.98 19.08
CA LEU A 11 -20.68 -4.49 18.96
C LEU A 11 -19.85 -5.41 18.05
N LEU A 12 -19.85 -6.71 18.30
CA LEU A 12 -19.08 -7.68 17.51
C LEU A 12 -19.55 -7.76 16.05
N LEU A 13 -20.85 -7.65 15.79
CA LEU A 13 -21.40 -7.63 14.44
C LEU A 13 -21.02 -6.33 13.69
N ASN A 14 -20.93 -5.20 14.42
CA ASN A 14 -20.50 -3.91 13.87
C ASN A 14 -18.96 -3.74 13.79
N GLN A 15 -18.18 -4.69 14.30
CA GLN A 15 -16.70 -4.68 14.16
C GLN A 15 -16.21 -5.08 12.78
N LYS A 16 -17.10 -5.51 11.88
CA LYS A 16 -16.76 -5.83 10.48
C LYS A 16 -16.20 -4.61 9.70
N ASP A 17 -16.43 -3.40 10.22
CA ASP A 17 -15.95 -2.13 9.67
C ASP A 17 -14.84 -1.45 10.47
N LEU A 18 -14.22 -2.12 11.46
CA LEU A 18 -12.92 -1.69 11.98
C LEU A 18 -11.79 -2.06 11.00
N LYS A 19 -11.95 -1.73 9.71
CA LYS A 19 -10.79 -1.38 8.92
C LYS A 19 -10.20 -0.16 9.61
N VAL A 20 -8.96 -0.26 10.08
CA VAL A 20 -8.16 0.91 10.46
C VAL A 20 -8.01 1.78 9.21
N SER A 21 -9.01 2.59 8.93
CA SER A 21 -9.17 3.44 7.75
C SER A 21 -8.31 4.70 7.84
N GLY A 22 -7.53 4.85 8.91
CA GLY A 22 -6.60 5.96 9.12
C GLY A 22 -5.37 5.90 8.20
N PHE A 23 -4.77 4.71 8.02
CA PHE A 23 -3.53 4.56 7.22
C PHE A 23 -3.80 4.46 5.72
N ALA A 24 -4.87 3.77 5.28
CA ALA A 24 -5.19 3.75 3.85
C ALA A 24 -5.39 5.18 3.29
N ASN A 25 -5.94 6.08 4.10
CA ASN A 25 -6.26 7.44 3.69
C ASN A 25 -5.06 8.39 3.57
N PHE A 26 -4.09 8.34 4.50
CA PHE A 26 -2.90 9.22 4.39
C PHE A 26 -2.01 8.75 3.26
N GLU A 27 -1.67 7.47 3.24
CA GLU A 27 -0.75 6.87 2.30
C GLU A 27 -1.26 7.03 0.85
N GLN A 28 -2.53 6.69 0.59
CA GLN A 28 -3.12 6.81 -0.74
C GLN A 28 -3.10 8.26 -1.25
N ARG A 29 -3.39 9.24 -0.39
CA ARG A 29 -3.38 10.66 -0.78
C ARG A 29 -1.98 11.21 -1.05
N ASN A 30 -0.96 10.69 -0.38
CA ASN A 30 0.38 11.28 -0.43
C ASN A 30 1.35 10.55 -1.36
N PHE A 31 1.11 9.27 -1.64
CA PHE A 31 2.06 8.41 -2.36
C PHE A 31 1.60 7.94 -3.73
N ILE A 32 0.30 7.88 -4.03
CA ILE A 32 -0.16 7.57 -5.39
C ILE A 32 0.30 8.68 -6.35
N GLY A 33 0.76 8.28 -7.54
CA GLY A 33 1.33 9.16 -8.56
C GLY A 33 2.78 9.59 -8.29
N GLN A 34 3.38 9.16 -7.17
CA GLN A 34 4.81 9.42 -6.93
C GLN A 34 5.67 8.63 -7.92
N ILE A 35 6.71 9.30 -8.43
CA ILE A 35 7.68 8.72 -9.34
C ILE A 35 8.91 8.31 -8.55
N VAL A 36 9.37 7.09 -8.78
CA VAL A 36 10.58 6.52 -8.19
C VAL A 36 11.49 5.99 -9.29
N GLY A 37 12.80 6.11 -9.09
CA GLY A 37 13.78 5.56 -10.02
C GLY A 37 14.12 4.11 -9.65
N ALA A 38 14.70 3.37 -10.60
CA ALA A 38 15.21 2.02 -10.32
C ALA A 38 16.23 1.97 -9.15
N LYS A 39 16.95 3.08 -8.89
CA LYS A 39 17.87 3.20 -7.74
C LYS A 39 17.17 3.17 -6.37
N ASP A 40 15.87 3.46 -6.33
CA ASP A 40 15.08 3.50 -5.10
C ASP A 40 14.44 2.12 -4.83
N ILE A 41 14.71 1.13 -5.68
CA ILE A 41 14.15 -0.22 -5.64
C ILE A 41 15.28 -1.25 -5.50
N ASP A 42 15.21 -2.06 -4.44
CA ASP A 42 16.07 -3.22 -4.26
C ASP A 42 15.30 -4.50 -4.65
N GLN A 43 15.63 -5.04 -5.82
CA GLN A 43 15.00 -6.25 -6.36
C GLN A 43 15.41 -7.52 -5.62
N THR A 44 16.54 -7.50 -4.90
CA THR A 44 17.01 -8.66 -4.13
C THR A 44 16.15 -8.84 -2.88
N THR A 45 15.78 -7.72 -2.24
CA THR A 45 15.00 -7.72 -1.01
C THR A 45 13.51 -7.51 -1.24
N GLY A 46 13.09 -7.06 -2.42
CA GLY A 46 11.70 -6.73 -2.73
C GLY A 46 11.25 -5.43 -2.07
N ILE A 47 12.18 -4.51 -1.82
CA ILE A 47 11.96 -3.27 -1.07
C ILE A 47 12.04 -2.05 -1.98
N ILE A 48 11.19 -1.06 -1.70
CA ILE A 48 11.17 0.24 -2.37
C ILE A 48 11.19 1.37 -1.36
N THR A 49 11.90 2.45 -1.69
CA THR A 49 11.86 3.70 -0.92
C THR A 49 10.99 4.74 -1.63
N VAL A 50 9.91 5.18 -1.00
CA VAL A 50 9.01 6.22 -1.51
C VAL A 50 9.03 7.38 -0.52
N ARG A 51 9.55 8.54 -0.94
CA ARG A 51 9.73 9.75 -0.09
C ARG A 51 10.46 9.46 1.25
N GLY A 52 11.44 8.57 1.23
CA GLY A 52 12.22 8.20 2.43
C GLY A 52 11.54 7.16 3.34
N LEU A 53 10.35 6.69 2.99
CA LEU A 53 9.68 5.59 3.67
C LEU A 53 9.87 4.27 2.91
N VAL A 54 9.97 3.18 3.65
CA VAL A 54 10.36 1.87 3.12
C VAL A 54 9.13 0.95 3.05
N TYR A 55 8.88 0.38 1.87
CA TYR A 55 7.75 -0.49 1.60
C TYR A 55 8.21 -1.77 0.89
N ARG A 56 7.35 -2.78 0.87
CA ARG A 56 7.44 -3.86 -0.13
C ARG A 56 6.83 -3.37 -1.43
N TYR A 57 7.34 -3.85 -2.57
CA TYR A 57 6.76 -3.50 -3.87
C TYR A 57 6.32 -4.72 -4.66
N ILE A 58 5.36 -4.48 -5.56
CA ILE A 58 4.94 -5.39 -6.62
C ILE A 58 4.83 -4.58 -7.91
N THR A 59 5.28 -5.13 -9.03
CA THR A 59 5.05 -4.52 -10.34
C THR A 59 3.69 -4.92 -10.87
N GLU A 60 2.95 -3.97 -11.46
CA GLU A 60 1.57 -4.19 -11.94
C GLU A 60 1.44 -5.38 -12.92
N ASN A 61 2.50 -5.66 -13.67
CA ASN A 61 2.59 -6.72 -14.67
C ASN A 61 3.50 -7.90 -14.25
N ASN A 62 3.96 -7.95 -12.99
CA ASN A 62 4.95 -8.92 -12.49
C ASN A 62 6.28 -8.95 -13.28
N GLU A 63 6.57 -7.91 -14.07
CA GLU A 63 7.85 -7.80 -14.76
C GLU A 63 8.95 -7.35 -13.79
N PRO A 64 10.21 -7.77 -14.01
CA PRO A 64 11.34 -7.25 -13.26
C PRO A 64 11.52 -5.74 -13.45
N VAL A 65 12.09 -5.10 -12.43
CA VAL A 65 12.44 -3.69 -12.51
C VAL A 65 13.65 -3.50 -13.44
N LYS A 66 13.63 -2.48 -14.29
CA LYS A 66 14.66 -2.19 -15.29
C LYS A 66 15.51 -1.01 -14.80
N ALA A 67 16.83 -1.16 -14.82
CA ALA A 67 17.78 -0.22 -14.21
C ALA A 67 17.70 1.24 -14.71
N HIS A 68 17.21 1.46 -15.94
CA HIS A 68 17.13 2.79 -16.57
C HIS A 68 15.70 3.31 -16.69
N LYS A 69 14.74 2.70 -16.00
CA LYS A 69 13.33 3.09 -16.03
C LYS A 69 12.90 3.77 -14.75
N GLN A 70 11.84 4.56 -14.89
CA GLN A 70 11.12 5.15 -13.79
C GLN A 70 9.80 4.41 -13.60
N TYR A 71 9.31 4.44 -12.37
CA TYR A 71 8.10 3.75 -11.98
C TYR A 71 7.18 4.73 -11.26
N GLU A 72 5.90 4.61 -11.52
CA GLU A 72 4.84 5.36 -10.84
C GLU A 72 4.14 4.47 -9.84
N VAL A 73 3.92 4.99 -8.63
CA VAL A 73 3.10 4.34 -7.61
C VAL A 73 1.63 4.43 -8.03
N THR A 74 1.02 3.31 -8.41
CA THR A 74 -0.39 3.27 -8.83
C THR A 74 -1.33 2.91 -7.70
N ASN A 75 -0.84 2.22 -6.67
CA ASN A 75 -1.63 1.85 -5.50
C ASN A 75 -0.75 1.65 -4.27
N ILE A 76 -1.35 1.81 -3.09
CA ILE A 76 -0.73 1.50 -1.81
C ILE A 76 -1.78 0.87 -0.89
N ASN A 77 -1.42 -0.28 -0.31
CA ASN A 77 -2.24 -1.02 0.62
C ASN A 77 -1.38 -1.48 1.80
N GLY A 78 -1.46 -0.74 2.89
CA GLY A 78 -0.61 -0.96 4.06
C GLY A 78 0.88 -0.80 3.71
N ASN A 79 1.66 -1.86 3.89
CA ASN A 79 3.10 -1.87 3.65
C ASN A 79 3.50 -2.30 2.22
N ILE A 80 2.53 -2.45 1.31
CA ILE A 80 2.75 -2.86 -0.07
C ILE A 80 2.40 -1.73 -1.02
N VAL A 81 3.32 -1.43 -1.91
CA VAL A 81 3.18 -0.46 -3.00
C VAL A 81 3.10 -1.22 -4.32
N ILE A 82 2.13 -0.86 -5.15
CA ILE A 82 2.06 -1.33 -6.53
C ILE A 82 2.66 -0.25 -7.43
N ILE A 83 3.62 -0.64 -8.25
CA ILE A 83 4.31 0.25 -9.18
C ILE A 83 4.10 -0.18 -10.62
N LYS A 84 4.07 0.80 -11.53
CA LYS A 84 4.00 0.60 -12.97
C LYS A 84 5.18 1.27 -13.64
N GLU A 85 5.79 0.63 -14.63
CA GLU A 85 6.80 1.28 -15.47
C GLU A 85 6.17 2.51 -16.14
N ARG A 86 6.82 3.66 -16.01
CA ARG A 86 6.37 4.89 -16.67
C ARG A 86 6.77 4.83 -18.14
N GLU A 87 5.78 4.91 -19.02
CA GLU A 87 6.02 5.17 -20.43
C GLU A 87 6.35 6.66 -20.59
N ASN A 88 7.41 6.95 -21.33
CA ASN A 88 7.89 8.32 -21.59
C ASN A 88 7.02 9.00 -22.65
#